data_AF-A0AAX2IWU6-F1
#
_entry.id   AF-A0AAX2IWU6-F1
#
_cell.length_a   1.000
_cell.length_b   1.000
_cell.length_c   1.000
_cell.angle_alpha   90.00
_cell.angle_beta   90.00
_cell.angle_gamma   90.00
#
_symmetry.space_group_name_H-M   'P 1'
#
loop_
_entity.id
_entity.type
_entity.pdbx_description
1 polymer ?
#
loop_
_entity_poly.entity_id
_entity_poly.type
_entity_poly.pdbx_seq_one_letter_code
_entity_poly.pdbx_strand_id
1 'polypeptide(L)'
;MKKTNSGFILLMTLCITFLMSLLVLASLQQVLLHYKALNTQETFHQNFYQLEHWMMRLAHSPSLYAEKDCYVQKDYGANHVVQEVVSSKGCLLILGRKQYRYFIEDLNEFSCLVLNKHGQKHASHHLRFTVLQYEEYGEPSIMQLRFIKSGGNLSSCSEEEIQVKEGVISWRYLSDYKNFKTLTG
;
A
#
# COMPACT_ATOMS: atom_id res chain seq x y z
N MET A 1 67.47 -24.05 -9.49
CA MET A 1 66.58 -23.15 -8.71
C MET A 1 66.37 -23.76 -7.32
N LYS A 2 66.60 -23.01 -6.23
CA LYS A 2 66.54 -23.54 -4.85
C LYS A 2 65.11 -23.98 -4.49
N LYS A 3 64.97 -25.13 -3.80
CA LYS A 3 63.67 -25.73 -3.36
C LYS A 3 62.74 -24.75 -2.61
N THR A 4 63.29 -23.71 -1.99
CA THR A 4 62.56 -22.61 -1.34
C THR A 4 61.68 -21.79 -2.29
N ASN A 5 62.05 -21.65 -3.57
CA ASN A 5 61.29 -20.85 -4.53
C ASN A 5 60.01 -21.57 -5.00
N SER A 6 60.02 -22.91 -5.08
CA SER A 6 58.83 -23.69 -5.46
C SER A 6 57.75 -23.66 -4.37
N GLY A 7 58.13 -23.70 -3.10
CA GLY A 7 57.19 -23.56 -1.97
C GLY A 7 56.53 -22.18 -1.93
N PHE A 8 57.29 -21.13 -2.21
CA PHE A 8 56.76 -19.77 -2.30
C PHE A 8 55.78 -19.61 -3.47
N ILE A 9 56.09 -20.16 -4.64
CA ILE A 9 55.20 -20.13 -5.81
C ILE A 9 53.89 -20.90 -5.52
N LEU A 10 53.97 -22.06 -4.88
CA LEU A 10 52.79 -22.83 -4.47
C LEU A 10 51.93 -22.06 -3.46
N LEU A 11 52.54 -21.43 -2.46
CA LEU A 11 51.81 -20.63 -1.48
C LEU A 11 51.10 -19.44 -2.14
N MET A 12 51.79 -18.70 -3.00
CA MET A 12 51.20 -17.55 -3.70
C MET A 12 50.05 -17.97 -4.62
N THR A 13 50.18 -19.08 -5.33
CA THR A 13 49.09 -19.61 -6.17
C THR A 13 47.89 -20.07 -5.33
N LEU A 14 48.11 -20.69 -4.16
CA LEU A 14 47.03 -21.00 -3.22
C LEU A 14 46.35 -19.74 -2.68
N CYS A 15 47.11 -18.70 -2.31
CA CYS A 15 46.56 -17.43 -1.86
C CYS A 15 45.73 -16.75 -2.97
N ILE A 16 46.22 -16.72 -4.20
CA ILE A 16 45.50 -16.12 -5.34
C ILE A 16 44.23 -16.91 -5.64
N THR A 17 44.29 -18.25 -5.68
CA THR A 17 43.10 -19.08 -5.95
C THR A 17 42.06 -18.97 -4.83
N PHE A 18 42.49 -18.86 -3.57
CA PHE A 18 41.61 -18.59 -2.44
C PHE A 18 40.93 -17.22 -2.55
N LEU A 19 41.69 -16.17 -2.86
CA LEU A 19 41.15 -14.82 -3.09
C LEU A 19 40.14 -14.80 -4.24
N MET A 20 40.46 -15.46 -5.36
CA MET A 20 39.54 -15.57 -6.50
C MET A 20 38.27 -16.34 -6.12
N SER A 21 38.38 -17.41 -5.33
CA SER A 21 37.23 -18.19 -4.86
C SER A 21 36.32 -17.37 -3.94
N LEU A 22 36.91 -16.59 -3.01
CA LEU A 22 36.16 -15.67 -2.16
C LEU A 22 35.45 -14.58 -2.97
N LEU A 23 36.12 -14.03 -3.98
CA LEU A 23 35.55 -13.02 -4.86
C LEU A 23 34.32 -13.58 -5.61
N VAL A 24 34.44 -14.79 -6.17
CA VAL A 24 33.32 -15.47 -6.83
C VAL A 24 32.17 -15.71 -5.86
N LEU A 25 32.45 -16.17 -4.64
CA LEU A 25 31.42 -16.39 -3.63
C LEU A 25 30.69 -15.09 -3.25
N ALA A 26 31.43 -13.99 -3.06
CA ALA A 26 30.86 -12.68 -2.77
C ALA A 26 30.00 -12.18 -3.93
N SER A 27 30.45 -12.34 -5.17
CA SER A 27 29.65 -11.98 -6.36
C SER A 27 28.35 -12.79 -6.44
N LEU A 28 28.39 -14.09 -6.17
CA LEU A 28 27.18 -14.93 -6.14
C LEU A 28 26.21 -14.50 -5.04
N GLN A 29 26.71 -14.19 -3.83
CA GLN A 29 25.87 -13.67 -2.75
C GLN A 29 25.20 -12.36 -3.14
N GLN A 30 25.93 -11.45 -3.80
CA GLN A 30 25.39 -10.18 -4.26
C GLN A 30 24.28 -10.39 -5.30
N VAL A 31 24.48 -11.28 -6.27
CA VAL A 31 23.46 -11.62 -7.28
C VAL A 31 22.20 -12.18 -6.61
N LEU A 32 22.34 -13.09 -5.65
CA LEU A 32 21.22 -13.67 -4.91
C LEU A 32 20.44 -12.61 -4.12
N LEU A 33 21.14 -11.66 -3.49
CA LEU A 33 20.52 -10.54 -2.78
C LEU A 33 19.76 -9.62 -3.73
N HIS A 34 20.34 -9.28 -4.89
CA HIS A 34 19.65 -8.49 -5.91
C HIS A 34 18.41 -9.20 -6.44
N TYR A 35 18.51 -10.49 -6.72
CA TYR A 35 17.38 -11.29 -7.16
C TYR A 35 16.23 -11.29 -6.13
N LYS A 36 16.56 -11.49 -4.85
CA LYS A 36 15.57 -11.41 -3.76
C LYS A 36 14.92 -10.04 -3.67
N ALA A 37 15.71 -8.97 -3.77
CA ALA A 37 15.21 -7.60 -3.72
C ALA A 37 14.25 -7.29 -4.87
N LEU A 38 14.61 -7.69 -6.09
CA LEU A 38 13.76 -7.52 -7.28
C LEU A 38 12.44 -8.29 -7.15
N ASN A 39 12.47 -9.56 -6.74
CA ASN A 39 11.25 -10.35 -6.55
C ASN A 39 10.34 -9.76 -5.46
N THR A 40 10.94 -9.18 -4.42
CA THR A 40 10.17 -8.51 -3.34
C THR A 40 9.50 -7.25 -3.88
N GLN A 41 10.24 -6.46 -4.67
CA GLN A 41 9.71 -5.25 -5.31
C GLN A 41 8.58 -5.57 -6.30
N GLU A 42 8.76 -6.61 -7.12
CA GLU A 42 7.75 -7.12 -8.05
C GLU A 42 6.45 -7.48 -7.29
N THR A 43 6.59 -8.24 -6.19
CA THR A 43 5.45 -8.65 -5.35
C THR A 43 4.75 -7.44 -4.73
N PHE A 44 5.52 -6.48 -4.20
CA PHE A 44 4.99 -5.24 -3.64
C PHE A 44 4.20 -4.45 -4.67
N HIS A 45 4.76 -4.31 -5.87
CA HIS A 45 4.14 -3.61 -6.99
C HIS A 45 2.83 -4.27 -7.40
N GLN A 46 2.83 -5.59 -7.61
CA GLN A 46 1.62 -6.33 -7.97
C GLN A 46 0.53 -6.22 -6.91
N ASN A 47 0.88 -6.32 -5.62
CA ASN A 47 -0.07 -6.17 -4.52
C ASN A 47 -0.66 -4.76 -4.45
N PHE A 48 0.16 -3.73 -4.68
CA PHE A 48 -0.31 -2.34 -4.73
C PHE A 48 -1.35 -2.13 -5.82
N TYR A 49 -1.04 -2.53 -7.07
CA TYR A 49 -1.97 -2.31 -8.19
C TYR A 49 -3.26 -3.12 -8.09
N GLN A 50 -3.19 -4.32 -7.51
CA GLN A 50 -4.39 -5.10 -7.25
C GLN A 50 -5.30 -4.40 -6.23
N LEU A 51 -4.73 -3.93 -5.12
CA LEU A 51 -5.46 -3.16 -4.13
C LEU A 51 -6.03 -1.88 -4.72
N GLU A 52 -5.23 -1.12 -5.45
CA GLU A 52 -5.65 0.11 -6.12
C GLU A 52 -6.84 -0.16 -7.04
N HIS A 53 -6.74 -1.18 -7.92
CA HIS A 53 -7.81 -1.55 -8.83
C HIS A 53 -9.11 -1.89 -8.08
N TRP A 54 -9.03 -2.68 -7.01
CA TRP A 54 -10.20 -3.05 -6.21
C TRP A 54 -10.80 -1.86 -5.46
N MET A 55 -9.97 -1.00 -4.88
CA MET A 55 -10.43 0.20 -4.19
C MET A 55 -11.07 1.19 -5.15
N MET A 56 -10.53 1.33 -6.35
CA MET A 56 -11.14 2.15 -7.40
C MET A 56 -12.48 1.58 -7.83
N ARG A 57 -12.61 0.26 -7.97
CA ARG A 57 -13.91 -0.37 -8.26
C ARG A 57 -14.93 -0.14 -7.15
N LEU A 58 -14.51 -0.26 -5.88
CA LEU A 58 -15.35 0.06 -4.72
C LEU A 58 -15.78 1.53 -4.76
N ALA A 59 -14.85 2.47 -4.96
CA ALA A 59 -15.13 3.90 -4.99
C ALA A 59 -16.18 4.30 -6.03
N HIS A 60 -16.11 3.72 -7.24
CA HIS A 60 -17.05 4.01 -8.32
C HIS A 60 -18.37 3.25 -8.24
N SER A 61 -18.50 2.27 -7.33
CA SER A 61 -19.68 1.41 -7.24
C SER A 61 -20.29 1.44 -5.83
N PRO A 62 -21.02 2.52 -5.44
CA PRO A 62 -21.67 2.63 -4.13
C PRO A 62 -22.56 1.44 -3.76
N SER A 63 -23.18 0.79 -4.74
CA SER A 63 -23.99 -0.41 -4.55
C SER A 63 -23.24 -1.58 -3.91
N LEU A 64 -21.91 -1.60 -3.95
CA LEU A 64 -21.11 -2.66 -3.33
C LEU A 64 -21.01 -2.53 -1.80
N TYR A 65 -21.34 -1.36 -1.23
CA TYR A 65 -21.12 -1.09 0.19
C TYR A 65 -22.18 -0.25 0.90
N ALA A 66 -23.03 0.50 0.20
CA ALA A 66 -23.92 1.50 0.80
C ALA A 66 -24.87 0.94 1.88
N GLU A 67 -25.28 -0.34 1.76
CA GLU A 67 -26.19 -1.01 2.69
C GLU A 67 -25.50 -2.05 3.58
N LYS A 68 -24.16 -2.03 3.62
CA LYS A 68 -23.40 -3.01 4.40
C LYS A 68 -22.86 -2.40 5.69
N ASP A 69 -22.74 -3.23 6.72
CA ASP A 69 -22.17 -2.86 8.03
C ASP A 69 -20.71 -2.37 7.99
N CYS A 70 -20.05 -2.48 6.83
CA CYS A 70 -18.72 -1.95 6.60
C CYS A 70 -18.69 -0.50 6.08
N TYR A 71 -19.85 0.13 5.87
CA TYR A 71 -19.96 1.56 5.61
C TYR A 71 -20.46 2.27 6.87
N VAL A 72 -19.73 3.30 7.31
CA VAL A 72 -20.07 4.07 8.50
C VAL A 72 -20.05 5.56 8.21
N GLN A 73 -21.06 6.27 8.68
CA GLN A 73 -21.13 7.74 8.59
C GLN A 73 -20.43 8.42 9.77
N LYS A 74 -19.13 8.14 9.92
CA LYS A 74 -18.30 8.65 11.00
C LYS A 74 -16.82 8.54 10.64
N ASP A 75 -16.04 9.56 10.98
CA ASP A 75 -14.57 9.50 10.95
C ASP A 75 -14.04 8.92 12.28
N TYR A 76 -13.58 7.68 12.25
CA TYR A 76 -12.90 7.04 13.39
C TYR A 76 -11.39 7.31 13.42
N GLY A 77 -10.85 7.91 12.37
CA GLY A 77 -9.42 8.10 12.17
C GLY A 77 -8.73 6.95 11.44
N ALA A 78 -7.78 7.29 10.56
CA ALA A 78 -7.17 6.35 9.62
C ALA A 78 -6.47 5.17 10.29
N ASN A 79 -5.75 5.41 11.40
CA ASN A 79 -5.04 4.35 12.13
C ASN A 79 -6.00 3.42 12.88
N HIS A 80 -7.10 3.95 13.41
CA HIS A 80 -8.11 3.14 14.11
C HIS A 80 -8.74 2.13 13.16
N VAL A 81 -9.15 2.57 11.97
CA VAL A 81 -9.77 1.68 10.98
C VAL A 81 -8.81 0.61 10.46
N VAL A 82 -7.50 0.90 10.38
CA VAL A 82 -6.48 -0.12 10.12
C VAL A 82 -6.52 -1.22 11.19
N GLN A 83 -6.62 -0.87 12.47
CA GLN A 83 -6.73 -1.86 13.55
C GLN A 83 -8.03 -2.66 13.48
N GLU A 84 -9.12 -2.02 13.08
CA GLU A 84 -10.43 -2.68 12.94
C GLU A 84 -10.44 -3.74 11.83
N VAL A 85 -9.90 -3.42 10.64
CA VAL A 85 -9.81 -4.42 9.57
C VAL A 85 -8.87 -5.56 9.94
N VAL A 86 -7.76 -5.29 10.63
CA VAL A 86 -6.85 -6.33 11.13
C VAL A 86 -7.52 -7.21 12.19
N SER A 87 -8.40 -6.63 13.01
CA SER A 87 -9.15 -7.34 14.06
C SER A 87 -10.39 -8.06 13.51
N SER A 88 -10.43 -8.32 12.20
CA SER A 88 -11.52 -9.02 11.54
C SER A 88 -12.88 -8.30 11.60
N LYS A 89 -12.89 -6.96 11.65
CA LYS A 89 -14.10 -6.16 11.39
C LYS A 89 -14.17 -5.69 9.93
N GLY A 90 -15.35 -5.30 9.48
CA GLY A 90 -15.63 -4.92 8.09
C GLY A 90 -16.08 -6.07 7.21
N CYS A 91 -16.32 -5.78 5.94
CA CYS A 91 -16.87 -6.73 4.98
C CYS A 91 -15.78 -7.58 4.36
N LEU A 92 -16.11 -8.85 4.08
CA LEU A 92 -15.23 -9.78 3.40
C LEU A 92 -15.61 -9.90 1.91
N LEU A 93 -14.60 -9.91 1.06
CA LEU A 93 -14.69 -10.20 -0.36
C LEU A 93 -13.63 -11.25 -0.70
N ILE A 94 -14.04 -12.38 -1.28
CA ILE A 94 -13.14 -13.47 -1.65
C ILE A 94 -13.06 -13.53 -3.17
N LEU A 95 -11.84 -13.48 -3.70
CA LEU A 95 -11.56 -13.47 -5.14
C LEU A 95 -10.42 -14.45 -5.45
N GLY A 96 -10.79 -15.64 -5.91
CA GLY A 96 -9.82 -16.73 -6.10
C GLY A 96 -9.16 -17.11 -4.78
N ARG A 97 -7.83 -17.01 -4.71
CA ARG A 97 -7.03 -17.29 -3.50
C ARG A 97 -6.79 -16.08 -2.60
N LYS A 98 -7.30 -14.91 -2.98
CA LYS A 98 -7.12 -13.67 -2.22
C LYS A 98 -8.39 -13.32 -1.46
N GLN A 99 -8.23 -12.91 -0.22
CA GLN A 99 -9.30 -12.43 0.63
C GLN A 99 -9.08 -10.95 0.92
N TYR A 100 -10.12 -10.16 0.73
CA TYR A 100 -10.09 -8.73 0.94
C TYR A 100 -11.07 -8.39 2.05
N ARG A 101 -10.59 -7.75 3.09
CA ARG A 101 -11.41 -7.20 4.16
C ARG A 101 -11.44 -5.70 4.03
N TYR A 102 -12.62 -5.11 3.96
CA TYR A 102 -12.74 -3.68 3.68
C TYR A 102 -13.69 -2.98 4.65
N PHE A 103 -13.38 -1.70 4.86
CA PHE A 103 -14.11 -0.79 5.73
C PHE A 103 -14.11 0.61 5.11
N ILE A 104 -15.25 1.29 5.11
CA ILE A 104 -15.48 2.54 4.40
C ILE A 104 -16.06 3.55 5.37
N GLU A 105 -15.40 4.69 5.46
CA GLU A 105 -15.85 5.81 6.29
C GLU A 105 -16.34 6.93 5.40
N ASP A 106 -17.53 7.40 5.69
CA ASP A 106 -18.02 8.67 5.21
C ASP A 106 -17.43 9.78 6.06
N LEU A 107 -16.57 10.59 5.44
CA LEU A 107 -15.93 11.73 6.09
C LEU A 107 -16.77 13.01 5.97
N ASN A 108 -17.99 12.89 5.42
CA ASN A 108 -18.93 13.98 5.20
C ASN A 108 -18.50 14.98 4.11
N GLU A 109 -19.28 16.05 3.98
CA GLU A 109 -19.07 17.13 3.01
C GLU A 109 -18.13 18.22 3.55
N PHE A 110 -17.35 18.81 2.65
CA PHE A 110 -16.41 19.89 2.92
C PHE A 110 -16.74 21.08 2.01
N SER A 111 -17.36 22.12 2.58
CA SER A 111 -17.86 23.27 1.82
C SER A 111 -16.76 24.18 1.27
N CYS A 112 -15.58 24.21 1.90
CA CYS A 112 -14.46 25.02 1.41
C CYS A 112 -13.66 24.32 0.29
N LEU A 113 -13.90 23.02 0.07
CA LEU A 113 -13.29 22.26 -1.00
C LEU A 113 -14.34 22.05 -2.09
N VAL A 114 -14.25 22.85 -3.15
CA VAL A 114 -15.33 23.03 -4.12
C VAL A 114 -15.08 22.22 -5.39
N LEU A 115 -16.11 21.50 -5.85
CA LEU A 115 -16.13 20.85 -7.14
C LEU A 115 -16.93 21.70 -8.13
N ASN A 116 -16.40 21.91 -9.34
CA ASN A 116 -17.14 22.56 -10.42
C ASN A 116 -17.64 21.50 -11.41
N LYS A 117 -18.96 21.34 -11.49
CA LYS A 117 -19.61 20.36 -12.37
C LYS A 117 -20.63 21.10 -13.23
N HIS A 118 -20.44 21.09 -14.55
CA HIS A 118 -21.29 21.81 -15.51
C HIS A 118 -21.49 23.31 -15.19
N GLY A 119 -20.47 23.98 -14.63
CA GLY A 119 -20.54 25.40 -14.27
C GLY A 119 -21.22 25.68 -12.92
N GLN A 120 -21.66 24.66 -12.20
CA GLN A 120 -22.19 24.78 -10.85
C GLN A 120 -21.17 24.35 -9.79
N LYS A 121 -21.12 25.09 -8.69
CA LYS A 121 -20.26 24.79 -7.54
C LYS A 121 -20.99 23.85 -6.58
N HIS A 122 -20.32 22.77 -6.22
CA HIS A 122 -20.79 21.77 -5.27
C HIS A 122 -19.78 21.61 -4.13
N ALA A 123 -20.26 21.28 -2.93
CA ALA A 123 -19.38 20.82 -1.88
C ALA A 123 -18.74 19.48 -2.28
N SER A 124 -17.52 19.22 -1.80
CA SER A 124 -16.90 17.91 -1.98
C SER A 124 -17.35 16.97 -0.88
N HIS A 125 -17.73 15.76 -1.26
CA HIS A 125 -18.07 14.69 -0.32
C HIS A 125 -16.90 13.71 -0.25
N HIS A 126 -16.33 13.53 0.94
CA HIS A 126 -15.14 12.71 1.12
C HIS A 126 -15.47 11.34 1.68
N LEU A 127 -14.84 10.32 1.12
CA LEU A 127 -14.89 8.94 1.59
C LEU A 127 -13.48 8.46 1.87
N ARG A 128 -13.30 7.62 2.89
CA ARG A 128 -12.06 6.88 3.12
C ARG A 128 -12.35 5.39 2.99
N PHE A 129 -11.74 4.77 2.00
CA PHE A 129 -11.74 3.32 1.81
C PHE A 129 -10.50 2.76 2.51
N THR A 130 -10.66 1.72 3.30
CA THR A 130 -9.56 0.93 3.86
C THR A 130 -9.75 -0.51 3.46
N VAL A 131 -8.76 -1.10 2.81
CA VAL A 131 -8.78 -2.50 2.35
C VAL A 131 -7.54 -3.22 2.84
N LEU A 132 -7.74 -4.38 3.43
CA LEU A 132 -6.72 -5.32 3.85
C LEU A 132 -6.79 -6.54 2.93
N GLN A 133 -5.69 -6.84 2.24
CA GLN A 133 -5.53 -8.04 1.44
C GLN A 133 -4.82 -9.11 2.28
N TYR A 134 -5.43 -10.29 2.34
CA TYR A 134 -4.81 -11.53 2.81
C TYR A 134 -4.61 -12.47 1.62
N GLU A 135 -3.46 -13.12 1.59
CA GLU A 135 -3.11 -14.15 0.64
C GLU A 135 -2.59 -15.37 1.40
N GLU A 136 -3.04 -16.56 1.03
CA GLU A 136 -2.79 -17.81 1.78
C GLU A 136 -1.29 -18.07 2.04
N TYR A 137 -0.42 -17.64 1.14
CA TYR A 137 1.03 -17.79 1.21
C TYR A 137 1.80 -16.46 1.09
N GLY A 138 1.12 -15.33 1.29
CA GLY A 138 1.68 -13.98 1.10
C GLY A 138 1.64 -13.12 2.36
N GLU A 139 2.49 -12.09 2.39
CA GLU A 139 2.40 -11.07 3.44
C GLU A 139 1.15 -10.19 3.21
N PRO A 140 0.33 -10.00 4.26
CA PRO A 140 -0.87 -9.20 4.12
C PRO A 140 -0.53 -7.72 4.03
N SER A 141 -1.28 -7.00 3.21
CA SER A 141 -1.04 -5.59 2.94
C SER A 141 -2.31 -4.77 3.06
N ILE A 142 -2.17 -3.52 3.49
CA ILE A 142 -3.29 -2.61 3.71
C ILE A 142 -3.14 -1.39 2.82
N MET A 143 -4.22 -0.99 2.17
CA MET A 143 -4.29 0.27 1.45
C MET A 143 -5.46 1.11 1.96
N GLN A 144 -5.20 2.40 2.13
CA GLN A 144 -6.21 3.41 2.42
C GLN A 144 -6.25 4.40 1.27
N LEU A 145 -7.46 4.78 0.86
CA LEU A 145 -7.71 5.67 -0.27
C LEU A 145 -8.72 6.71 0.19
N ARG A 146 -8.37 7.99 0.08
CA ARG A 146 -9.32 9.07 0.24
C ARG A 146 -9.83 9.47 -1.13
N PHE A 147 -11.14 9.40 -1.30
CA PHE A 147 -11.83 9.68 -2.56
C PHE A 147 -12.82 10.82 -2.35
N ILE A 148 -12.88 11.72 -3.33
CA ILE A 148 -13.81 12.84 -3.38
C ILE A 148 -14.83 12.55 -4.46
N LYS A 149 -16.11 12.71 -4.12
CA LYS A 149 -17.23 12.72 -5.08
C LYS A 149 -17.99 14.04 -4.97
N SER A 150 -18.82 14.33 -5.96
CA SER A 150 -19.77 15.45 -5.87
C SER A 150 -20.69 15.28 -4.66
N GLY A 151 -20.66 16.24 -3.74
CA GLY A 151 -21.62 16.34 -2.65
C GLY A 151 -22.83 17.17 -3.04
N GLY A 152 -23.53 17.67 -2.03
CA GLY A 152 -24.67 18.57 -2.14
C GLY A 152 -24.31 19.98 -2.63
N ASN A 153 -25.31 20.86 -2.49
CA ASN A 153 -25.15 22.26 -2.84
C ASN A 153 -24.12 22.91 -1.91
N LEU A 154 -23.34 23.83 -2.48
CA LEU A 154 -22.34 24.58 -1.72
C LEU A 154 -23.01 25.40 -0.60
N SER A 155 -22.74 25.06 0.66
CA SER A 155 -23.08 25.90 1.81
C SER A 155 -22.03 27.00 2.00
N SER A 156 -22.30 28.00 2.84
CA SER A 156 -21.32 29.06 3.12
C SER A 156 -20.01 28.48 3.67
N CYS A 157 -18.89 28.78 3.02
CA CYS A 157 -17.54 28.56 3.54
C CYS A 157 -17.05 29.84 4.23
N SER A 158 -16.48 29.72 5.44
CA SER A 158 -15.89 30.85 6.18
C SER A 158 -14.47 31.21 5.73
N GLU A 159 -13.85 30.34 4.92
CA GLU A 159 -12.46 30.43 4.46
C GLU A 159 -12.41 30.62 2.94
N GLU A 160 -11.21 30.66 2.37
CA GLU A 160 -11.02 30.70 0.92
C GLU A 160 -11.49 29.38 0.28
N GLU A 161 -12.33 29.48 -0.75
CA GLU A 161 -12.77 28.33 -1.52
C GLU A 161 -11.62 27.78 -2.37
N ILE A 162 -11.27 26.51 -2.17
CA ILE A 162 -10.25 25.81 -2.96
C ILE A 162 -10.95 24.88 -3.94
N GLN A 163 -10.70 25.08 -5.23
CA GLN A 163 -11.23 24.19 -6.25
C GLN A 163 -10.48 22.84 -6.25
N VAL A 164 -11.22 21.75 -6.11
CA VAL A 164 -10.72 20.38 -6.19
C VAL A 164 -11.34 19.63 -7.36
N LYS A 165 -10.80 18.44 -7.67
CA LYS A 165 -11.35 17.53 -8.68
C LYS A 165 -11.94 16.30 -8.00
N GLU A 166 -12.96 15.74 -8.63
CA GLU A 166 -13.52 14.44 -8.24
C GLU A 166 -12.48 13.34 -8.51
N GLY A 167 -12.38 12.37 -7.61
CA GLY A 167 -11.40 11.28 -7.69
C GLY A 167 -10.57 11.09 -6.43
N VAL A 168 -9.41 10.46 -6.59
CA VAL A 168 -8.48 10.17 -5.49
C VAL A 168 -7.73 11.43 -5.08
N ILE A 169 -7.78 11.79 -3.80
CA ILE A 169 -7.00 12.92 -3.25
C ILE A 169 -5.73 12.44 -2.54
N SER A 170 -5.78 11.30 -1.87
CA SER A 170 -4.63 10.73 -1.19
C SER A 170 -4.76 9.23 -1.03
N TRP A 171 -3.62 8.58 -0.85
CA TRP A 171 -3.56 7.16 -0.57
C TRP A 171 -2.45 6.87 0.42
N ARG A 172 -2.55 5.71 1.05
CA ARG A 172 -1.54 5.18 1.95
C ARG A 172 -1.45 3.68 1.76
N TYR A 173 -0.25 3.17 1.58
CA TYR A 173 0.00 1.73 1.43
C TYR A 173 0.91 1.23 2.54
N LEU A 174 0.50 0.17 3.20
CA LEU A 174 1.20 -0.50 4.28
C LEU A 174 1.44 -1.94 3.84
N SER A 175 2.61 -2.19 3.24
CA SER A 175 3.00 -3.51 2.73
C SER A 175 3.37 -4.52 3.82
N ASP A 176 3.70 -4.04 5.01
CA ASP A 176 3.94 -4.85 6.20
C ASP A 176 3.34 -4.14 7.41
N TYR A 177 2.03 -4.35 7.62
CA TYR A 177 1.34 -3.70 8.73
C TYR A 177 1.74 -4.30 10.09
N LYS A 178 2.38 -5.48 10.14
CA LYS A 178 2.78 -6.11 11.41
C LYS A 178 3.81 -5.24 12.12
N ASN A 179 4.70 -4.58 11.38
CA ASN A 179 5.65 -3.60 11.91
C ASN A 179 5.01 -2.25 12.29
N PHE A 180 3.75 -2.01 11.91
CA PHE A 180 3.06 -0.74 12.19
C PHE A 180 2.62 -0.63 13.67
N LYS A 181 2.37 -1.76 14.35
CA LYS A 181 2.07 -1.78 15.79
C LYS A 181 3.22 -1.22 16.64
N THR A 182 4.46 -1.31 16.17
CA THR A 182 5.66 -0.90 16.92
C THR A 182 5.91 0.61 16.89
N LEU A 183 5.25 1.36 16.01
CA LEU A 183 5.48 2.80 15.80
C LEU A 183 4.35 3.70 16.33
N THR A 184 3.27 3.10 16.83
CA THR A 184 2.08 3.82 17.30
C THR A 184 1.61 3.38 18.70
N GLY A 185 2.41 2.54 19.37
CA GLY A 185 2.23 2.14 20.77
C GLY A 185 3.05 3.00 21.71
#